data_AF-A0A0B8PFA7-F1
#
_entry.id   AF-A0A0B8PFA7-F1
#
_cell.length_a   1.000
_cell.length_b   1.000
_cell.length_c   1.000
_cell.angle_alpha   90.00
_cell.angle_beta   90.00
_cell.angle_gamma   90.00
#
_symmetry.space_group_name_H-M   'P 1'
#
loop_
_entity.id
_entity.type
_entity.pdbx_description
1 polymer ?
#
loop_
_entity_poly.entity_id
_entity_poly.type
_entity_poly.pdbx_seq_one_letter_code
_entity_poly.pdbx_strand_id
1 'polypeptide(L)'
;MSKIEFDPVDHPHRRYNPLTGQWILVSPHRAKRPWSGQDEKPPVQETPSYDENCFLCPTNSRISGDVNPDYQGTYVFQNDFAALMPDTPDAPETANPLFKAQSARG
;
A
#
# COMPACT_ATOMS: atom_id res chain seq x y z
N MET A 1 19.36 24.53 39.79
CA MET A 1 18.78 24.33 38.44
C MET A 1 17.79 23.18 38.55
N SER A 2 16.51 23.40 38.31
CA SER A 2 15.54 22.29 38.29
C SER A 2 15.86 21.40 37.08
N LYS A 3 15.88 20.09 37.32
CA LYS A 3 16.12 19.09 36.28
C LYS A 3 14.81 18.94 35.49
N ILE A 4 14.80 19.33 34.22
CA ILE A 4 13.65 19.07 33.35
C ILE A 4 13.59 17.55 33.16
N GLU A 5 12.48 16.94 33.56
CA GLU A 5 12.20 15.53 33.35
C GLU A 5 11.68 15.30 31.93
N PHE A 6 11.99 14.13 31.37
CA PHE A 6 11.50 13.77 30.05
C PHE A 6 9.99 13.46 30.12
N ASP A 7 9.18 14.23 29.40
CA ASP A 7 7.77 13.92 29.14
C ASP A 7 7.58 13.48 27.67
N PRO A 8 7.16 12.23 27.38
CA PRO A 8 6.91 11.78 26.01
C PRO A 8 5.69 12.46 25.35
N VAL A 9 4.83 13.13 26.11
CA VAL A 9 3.68 13.88 25.57
C VAL A 9 4.15 15.18 24.91
N ASP A 10 5.22 15.79 25.41
CA ASP A 10 5.71 17.08 24.93
C ASP A 10 7.06 16.99 24.21
N HIS A 11 7.97 16.12 24.67
CA HIS A 11 9.32 16.03 24.14
C HIS A 11 9.44 15.07 22.95
N PRO A 12 10.16 15.48 21.88
CA PRO A 12 10.47 14.60 20.78
C PRO A 12 11.23 13.34 21.22
N HIS A 13 10.85 12.19 20.67
CA HIS A 13 11.46 10.91 21.00
C HIS A 13 11.32 9.94 19.83
N ARG A 14 11.99 8.79 19.91
CA ARG A 14 11.85 7.70 18.94
C ARG A 14 11.24 6.48 19.60
N ARG A 15 10.37 5.77 18.88
CA ARG A 15 9.83 4.47 19.28
C ARG A 15 10.28 3.40 18.30
N TYR A 16 10.76 2.28 18.82
CA TYR A 16 11.23 1.17 17.99
C TYR A 16 10.06 0.29 17.54
N ASN A 17 10.02 -0.05 16.25
CA ASN A 17 9.11 -1.04 15.68
C ASN A 17 9.86 -2.38 15.54
N PRO A 18 9.53 -3.40 16.36
CA PRO A 18 10.22 -4.68 16.32
C PRO A 18 9.92 -5.52 15.07
N LEU A 19 8.82 -5.25 14.36
CA LEU A 19 8.49 -5.97 13.12
C LEU A 19 9.39 -5.57 11.96
N THR A 20 9.82 -4.29 11.92
CA THR A 20 10.65 -3.76 10.82
C THR A 20 12.10 -3.52 11.24
N GLY A 21 12.40 -3.56 12.54
CA GLY A 21 13.72 -3.22 13.07
C GLY A 21 14.06 -1.73 12.98
N GLN A 22 13.07 -0.87 12.77
CA GLN A 22 13.26 0.56 12.54
C GLN A 22 12.70 1.41 13.68
N TRP A 23 13.10 2.68 13.73
CA TRP A 23 12.61 3.64 14.71
C TRP A 23 11.74 4.69 14.05
N ILE A 24 10.64 5.06 14.71
CA ILE A 24 9.73 6.12 14.30
C ILE A 24 10.01 7.36 15.15
N LEU A 25 10.22 8.51 14.51
CA LEU A 25 10.36 9.80 15.19
C LEU A 25 8.98 10.37 15.54
N VAL A 26 8.78 10.67 16.82
CA VAL A 26 7.60 11.32 17.36
C VAL A 26 7.95 12.77 17.67
N SER A 27 7.22 13.71 17.08
CA SER A 27 7.33 15.15 17.33
C SER A 27 5.96 15.69 17.74
N PRO A 28 5.61 15.69 19.06
CA PRO A 28 4.21 15.84 19.51
C PRO A 28 3.50 17.11 19.05
N HIS A 29 4.23 18.18 18.79
CA HIS A 29 3.66 19.47 18.40
C HIS A 29 3.76 19.77 16.89
N ARG A 30 4.20 18.81 16.07
CA ARG A 30 4.48 19.06 14.65
C ARG A 30 3.26 19.54 13.87
N ALA A 31 2.07 19.03 14.19
CA ALA A 31 0.82 19.39 13.53
C ALA A 31 0.29 20.79 13.90
N LYS A 32 0.87 21.49 14.89
CA LYS A 32 0.50 22.88 15.24
C LYS A 32 1.00 23.91 14.22
N ARG A 33 1.84 23.49 13.25
CA ARG A 33 2.33 24.37 12.19
C ARG A 33 1.17 24.73 11.25
N PRO A 34 1.07 26.00 10.80
CA PRO A 34 0.10 26.37 9.78
C PRO A 34 0.22 25.45 8.55
N TRP A 35 -0.92 24.92 8.12
CA TRP A 35 -1.03 24.14 6.89
C TRP A 35 -1.45 25.08 5.75
N SER A 36 -0.71 25.03 4.65
CA SER A 36 -1.05 25.74 3.40
C SER A 36 -0.80 24.85 2.18
N GLY A 37 -0.82 23.54 2.42
CA GLY A 37 -0.63 22.52 1.40
C GLY A 37 -1.97 22.03 0.83
N GLN A 38 -1.95 20.83 0.28
CA GLN A 38 -3.11 20.17 -0.30
C GLN A 38 -4.18 19.83 0.76
N ASP A 39 -5.44 20.07 0.43
CA ASP A 39 -6.58 19.52 1.16
C ASP A 39 -7.14 18.33 0.37
N GLU A 40 -7.26 17.17 1.02
CA GLU A 40 -7.79 15.97 0.40
C GLU A 40 -9.31 16.06 0.24
N LYS A 41 -9.83 15.61 -0.90
CA LYS A 41 -11.27 15.50 -1.11
C LYS A 41 -11.80 14.30 -0.31
N PRO A 42 -12.92 14.45 0.42
CA PRO A 42 -13.57 13.29 1.00
C PRO A 42 -14.03 12.35 -0.12
N PRO A 43 -14.04 11.03 0.12
CA PRO A 43 -14.55 10.08 -0.85
C PRO A 43 -16.04 10.34 -1.15
N VAL A 44 -16.46 10.03 -2.37
CA VAL A 44 -17.88 10.11 -2.77
C VAL A 44 -18.66 9.07 -1.97
N GLN A 45 -19.71 9.52 -1.30
CA GLN A 45 -20.44 8.74 -0.29
C GLN A 45 -21.46 7.76 -0.89
N GLU A 46 -21.88 8.00 -2.13
CA GLU A 46 -22.87 7.17 -2.84
C GLU A 46 -22.28 6.65 -4.15
N THR A 47 -21.85 5.40 -4.12
CA THR A 47 -21.54 4.62 -5.33
C THR A 47 -22.71 3.69 -5.63
N PRO A 48 -23.09 3.50 -6.90
CA PRO A 48 -24.16 2.57 -7.25
C PRO A 48 -23.77 1.14 -6.84
N SER A 49 -24.77 0.30 -6.54
CA SER A 49 -24.55 -1.12 -6.25
C SER A 49 -24.06 -1.91 -7.47
N TYR A 50 -24.27 -1.36 -8.67
CA TYR A 50 -23.83 -1.92 -9.93
C TYR A 50 -23.51 -0.80 -10.92
N ASP A 51 -22.44 -0.97 -11.69
CA ASP A 51 -22.06 -0.08 -12.80
C ASP A 51 -21.73 -0.95 -14.02
N GLU A 52 -22.41 -0.73 -15.13
CA GLU A 52 -22.23 -1.45 -16.40
C GLU A 52 -20.80 -1.31 -16.96
N ASN A 53 -20.06 -0.28 -16.56
CA ASN A 53 -18.67 -0.06 -16.99
C ASN A 53 -17.64 -0.55 -15.98
N CYS A 54 -18.06 -1.14 -14.86
CA CYS A 54 -17.13 -1.62 -13.84
C CYS A 54 -16.56 -2.99 -14.19
N PHE A 55 -15.24 -3.07 -14.41
CA PHE A 55 -14.51 -4.31 -14.71
C PHE A 55 -14.54 -5.34 -13.57
N LEU A 56 -14.95 -4.96 -12.36
CA LEU A 56 -15.04 -5.86 -11.21
C LEU A 56 -16.47 -6.35 -10.95
N CYS A 57 -17.50 -5.71 -11.54
CA CYS A 57 -18.90 -6.09 -11.31
C CYS A 57 -19.25 -7.45 -11.95
N PRO A 58 -20.22 -8.20 -11.40
CA PRO A 58 -20.68 -9.47 -11.95
C PRO A 58 -21.23 -9.28 -13.36
N THR A 59 -21.13 -10.30 -14.21
CA THR A 59 -21.62 -10.29 -15.61
C THR A 59 -20.97 -9.28 -16.58
N ASN A 60 -20.20 -8.31 -16.08
CA ASN A 60 -19.45 -7.38 -16.92
C ASN A 60 -18.19 -8.02 -17.49
N SER A 61 -17.76 -7.49 -18.65
CA SER A 61 -16.44 -7.79 -19.21
C SER A 61 -15.35 -7.09 -18.41
N ARG A 62 -14.25 -7.80 -18.15
CA ARG A 62 -12.99 -7.26 -17.66
C ARG A 62 -12.24 -6.57 -18.78
N ILE A 63 -11.19 -5.83 -18.42
CA ILE A 63 -10.29 -5.18 -19.38
C ILE A 63 -9.57 -6.17 -20.31
N SER A 64 -9.36 -7.41 -19.85
CA SER A 64 -8.82 -8.52 -20.65
C SER A 64 -9.80 -9.04 -21.72
N GLY A 65 -11.08 -8.68 -21.63
CA GLY A 65 -12.16 -9.19 -22.48
C GLY A 65 -12.92 -10.38 -21.87
N ASP A 66 -12.41 -10.99 -20.81
CA ASP A 66 -13.11 -12.05 -20.08
C ASP A 66 -14.38 -11.54 -19.40
N VAL A 67 -15.42 -12.35 -19.33
CA VAL A 67 -16.69 -11.98 -18.67
C VAL A 67 -16.70 -12.51 -17.23
N ASN A 68 -16.96 -11.63 -16.27
CA ASN A 68 -17.13 -12.02 -14.88
C ASN A 68 -18.39 -12.91 -14.73
N PRO A 69 -18.34 -13.97 -13.91
CA PRO A 69 -19.54 -14.75 -13.61
C PRO A 69 -20.57 -13.89 -12.86
N ASP A 70 -21.83 -14.35 -12.84
CA ASP A 70 -22.89 -13.74 -12.02
C ASP A 70 -22.73 -14.11 -10.53
N TYR A 71 -21.66 -13.63 -9.92
CA TYR A 71 -21.32 -13.93 -8.54
C TYR A 71 -22.23 -13.13 -7.59
N GLN A 72 -22.65 -13.76 -6.49
CA GLN A 72 -23.49 -13.14 -5.44
C GLN A 72 -22.71 -12.90 -4.13
N GLY A 73 -21.41 -13.21 -4.13
CA GLY A 73 -20.52 -13.10 -2.96
C GLY A 73 -19.10 -12.73 -3.39
N THR A 74 -18.08 -13.22 -2.69
CA THR A 74 -16.69 -12.95 -3.08
C THR A 74 -16.32 -13.71 -4.36
N TYR A 75 -15.72 -13.01 -5.32
CA TYR A 75 -15.15 -13.61 -6.52
C TYR A 75 -13.64 -13.38 -6.57
N VAL A 76 -12.89 -14.42 -6.93
CA VAL A 76 -11.43 -14.40 -7.04
C VAL A 76 -11.06 -14.80 -8.47
N PHE A 77 -10.17 -14.03 -9.07
CA PHE A 77 -9.67 -14.26 -10.42
C PHE A 77 -8.17 -13.94 -10.49
N GLN A 78 -7.49 -14.48 -11.50
CA GLN A 78 -6.10 -14.11 -11.78
C GLN A 78 -6.06 -12.68 -12.34
N ASN A 79 -5.28 -11.80 -11.68
CA ASN A 79 -5.15 -10.40 -12.09
C ASN A 79 -4.72 -10.32 -13.56
N ASP A 80 -5.45 -9.52 -14.35
CA ASP A 80 -5.22 -9.35 -15.80
C ASP A 80 -3.82 -8.80 -16.11
N PHE A 81 -3.21 -8.09 -15.15
CA PHE A 81 -1.85 -7.56 -15.20
C PHE A 81 -1.06 -7.97 -13.95
N ALA A 82 -0.94 -9.28 -13.73
CA ALA A 82 -0.22 -9.84 -12.59
C ALA A 82 1.22 -9.31 -12.50
N ALA A 83 1.63 -8.87 -11.30
CA ALA A 83 2.98 -8.35 -11.06
C ALA A 83 4.06 -9.46 -11.03
N LEU A 84 3.65 -10.71 -10.91
CA LEU A 84 4.49 -11.90 -10.87
C LEU A 84 3.87 -12.98 -11.75
N MET A 85 4.72 -13.83 -12.34
CA MET A 85 4.30 -15.02 -13.07
C MET A 85 4.95 -16.27 -12.46
N PRO A 86 4.25 -17.41 -12.42
CA PRO A 86 4.76 -18.63 -11.82
C PRO A 86 5.94 -19.23 -12.59
N ASP A 87 6.05 -18.96 -13.88
CA ASP A 87 7.01 -19.53 -14.83
C ASP A 87 8.13 -18.55 -15.22
N THR A 88 8.26 -17.42 -14.52
CA THR A 88 9.36 -16.47 -14.74
C THR A 88 10.73 -17.18 -14.64
N PRO A 89 11.62 -17.09 -15.64
CA PRO A 89 12.93 -17.73 -15.58
C PRO A 89 13.81 -17.16 -14.48
N ASP A 90 14.83 -17.92 -14.07
CA ASP A 90 15.77 -17.45 -13.06
C ASP A 90 16.61 -16.25 -13.54
N ALA A 91 16.79 -15.27 -12.65
CA ALA A 91 17.72 -14.19 -12.88
C ALA A 91 19.17 -14.71 -12.75
N PRO A 92 20.11 -14.26 -13.59
CA PRO A 92 21.49 -14.71 -13.52
C PRO A 92 22.16 -14.27 -12.22
N GLU A 93 22.93 -15.18 -11.62
CA GLU A 93 23.76 -14.84 -10.46
C GLU A 93 24.89 -13.89 -10.88
N THR A 94 25.12 -12.86 -10.07
CA THR A 94 26.18 -11.88 -10.28
C THR A 94 27.08 -11.81 -9.04
N ALA A 95 28.38 -11.91 -9.25
CA ALA A 95 29.38 -11.73 -8.20
C ALA A 95 29.63 -10.24 -7.88
N ASN A 96 28.96 -9.31 -8.57
CA ASN A 96 29.15 -7.89 -8.35
C ASN A 96 28.58 -7.46 -6.99
N PRO A 97 29.38 -6.85 -6.09
CA PRO A 97 28.92 -6.48 -4.76
C PRO A 97 27.91 -5.32 -4.77
N LEU A 98 27.86 -4.50 -5.83
CA LEU A 98 27.01 -3.31 -5.93
C LEU A 98 25.77 -3.53 -6.80
N PHE A 99 25.88 -4.34 -7.85
CA PHE A 99 24.78 -4.59 -8.79
C PHE A 99 24.27 -6.02 -8.65
N LYS A 100 23.18 -6.21 -7.91
CA LYS A 100 22.57 -7.51 -7.60
C LYS A 100 21.14 -7.58 -8.11
N ALA A 101 20.77 -8.71 -8.69
CA ALA A 101 19.42 -9.06 -9.09
C ALA A 101 19.06 -10.45 -8.53
N GLN A 102 17.79 -10.72 -8.29
CA GLN A 102 17.29 -12.01 -7.80
C GLN A 102 16.01 -12.40 -8.56
N SER A 103 15.79 -13.70 -8.74
CA SER A 103 14.56 -14.23 -9.32
C SER A 103 13.35 -13.87 -8.45
N ALA A 104 12.20 -13.64 -9.08
CA ALA A 104 10.92 -13.42 -8.40
C ALA A 104 9.79 -14.13 -9.17
N ARG A 105 8.96 -14.88 -8.43
CA ARG A 105 7.80 -15.65 -8.93
C ARG A 105 6.68 -15.58 -7.88
N GLY A 106 5.44 -15.77 -8.30
CA GLY A 106 4.26 -15.72 -7.44
C GLY A 106 3.01 -16.14 -8.18
#